data_AF-A0A5E4MMM2-F1
#
_entry.id   AF-A0A5E4MMM2-F1
#
_cell.length_a   1.000
_cell.length_b   1.000
_cell.length_c   1.000
_cell.angle_alpha   90.00
_cell.angle_beta   90.00
_cell.angle_gamma   90.00
#
_symmetry.space_group_name_H-M   'P 1'
#
loop_
_entity.id
_entity.type
_entity.pdbx_description
1 polymer ?
#
loop_
_entity_poly.entity_id
_entity_poly.type
_entity_poly.pdbx_seq_one_letter_code
_entity_poly.pdbx_strand_id
1 'polypeptide(L)'
;MSDNNFEQRCAIRFCFKLGHSATETFQKLQQVYGESVLSRAQVFRWFKAFSEGREAIEDEPRSGRPSTAKTDENVIRVRDLVRSDRRLTVRMIGEQLGLTHTTVLIYICR
;
A
#
# COMPACT_ATOMS: atom_id res chain seq x y z
N MET A 1 0.78 -9.29 14.16
CA MET A 1 0.86 -8.30 15.25
C MET A 1 -0.14 -7.23 14.90
N SER A 2 -1.28 -7.28 15.56
CA SER A 2 -2.49 -6.51 15.25
C SER A 2 -2.24 -5.01 15.38
N ASP A 3 -2.74 -4.26 14.42
CA ASP A 3 -2.30 -2.94 14.03
C ASP A 3 -2.70 -1.83 15.03
N ASN A 4 -1.77 -1.40 15.90
CA ASN A 4 -1.93 -0.22 16.76
C ASN A 4 -2.43 1.02 15.96
N ASN A 5 -2.00 1.14 14.70
CA ASN A 5 -2.47 2.19 13.80
C ASN A 5 -3.94 2.05 13.40
N PHE A 6 -4.45 0.83 13.22
CA PHE A 6 -5.85 0.59 12.89
C PHE A 6 -6.76 0.96 14.05
N GLU A 7 -6.41 0.54 15.26
CA GLU A 7 -7.15 0.86 16.49
C GLU A 7 -7.24 2.38 16.70
N GLN A 8 -6.12 3.09 16.54
CA GLN A 8 -6.11 4.55 16.65
C GLN A 8 -6.96 5.21 15.57
N ARG A 9 -6.99 4.69 14.33
CA ARG A 9 -7.88 5.22 13.27
C ARG A 9 -9.36 4.96 13.58
N CYS A 10 -9.71 3.82 14.18
CA CYS A 10 -11.05 3.58 14.69
C CYS A 10 -11.43 4.62 15.74
N ALA A 11 -10.54 4.90 16.70
CA ALA A 11 -10.75 5.89 17.73
C ALA A 11 -10.91 7.31 17.15
N ILE A 12 -10.14 7.67 16.12
CA ILE A 12 -10.31 8.94 15.38
C ILE A 12 -11.71 9.02 14.76
N ARG A 13 -12.16 7.97 14.06
CA ARG A 13 -13.49 7.93 13.44
C ARG A 13 -14.60 8.05 14.48
N PHE A 14 -14.44 7.38 15.62
CA PHE A 14 -15.37 7.46 16.74
C PHE A 14 -15.47 8.89 17.27
N CYS A 15 -14.35 9.55 17.54
CA CYS A 15 -14.35 10.93 18.03
C CYS A 15 -14.92 11.92 17.00
N PHE A 16 -14.65 11.71 15.70
CA PHE A 16 -15.26 12.49 14.63
C PHE A 16 -16.80 12.36 14.63
N LYS A 17 -17.34 11.14 14.77
CA LYS A 17 -18.78 10.90 14.87
C LYS A 17 -19.42 11.49 16.13
N LEU A 18 -18.66 11.62 17.22
CA LEU A 18 -19.08 12.32 18.43
C LEU A 18 -19.08 13.85 18.29
N GLY A 19 -18.58 14.40 17.18
CA GLY A 19 -18.50 15.85 16.95
C GLY A 19 -17.31 16.52 17.63
N HIS A 20 -16.30 15.75 18.08
CA HIS A 20 -15.06 16.34 18.60
C HIS A 20 -14.21 16.96 17.49
N SER A 21 -13.42 17.96 17.85
CA SER A 21 -12.41 18.52 16.96
C SER A 21 -11.21 17.58 16.82
N ALA A 22 -10.45 17.77 15.73
CA ALA A 22 -9.21 17.03 15.50
C ALA A 22 -8.17 17.25 16.62
N THR A 23 -8.13 18.45 17.19
CA THR A 23 -7.22 18.81 18.28
C THR A 23 -7.57 18.08 19.58
N GLU A 24 -8.84 18.10 19.99
CA GLU A 24 -9.30 17.36 21.18
C GLU A 24 -9.07 15.86 21.02
N THR A 25 -9.32 15.33 19.83
CA THR A 25 -9.11 13.92 19.55
C THR A 25 -7.64 13.54 19.65
N PHE A 26 -6.74 14.38 19.13
CA PHE A 26 -5.30 14.15 19.28
C PHE A 26 -4.85 14.13 20.75
N GLN A 27 -5.39 15.04 21.58
CA GLN A 27 -5.11 15.04 23.03
C GLN A 27 -5.62 13.77 23.72
N LYS A 28 -6.83 13.31 23.39
CA LYS A 28 -7.38 12.05 23.92
C LYS A 28 -6.53 10.85 23.49
N LEU A 29 -6.09 10.81 22.23
CA LEU A 29 -5.21 9.75 21.75
C LEU A 29 -3.84 9.78 22.45
N GLN A 30 -3.28 10.96 22.73
CA GLN A 30 -2.05 11.08 23.50
C GLN A 30 -2.20 10.53 24.93
N GLN A 31 -3.34 10.74 25.58
CA GLN A 31 -3.59 10.20 26.92
C GLN A 31 -3.68 8.67 26.95
N VAL A 32 -4.25 8.06 25.90
CA VAL A 32 -4.45 6.60 25.82
C VAL A 32 -3.21 5.88 25.30
N TYR A 33 -2.58 6.40 24.24
CA TYR A 33 -1.51 5.72 23.51
C TYR A 33 -0.10 6.24 23.84
N GLY A 34 0.01 7.37 24.56
CA GLY A 34 1.29 7.95 24.96
C GLY A 34 2.19 8.26 23.76
N GLU A 35 3.42 7.75 23.79
CA GLU A 35 4.40 7.90 22.71
C GLU A 35 4.07 7.11 21.45
N SER A 36 3.19 6.11 21.54
CA SER A 36 2.79 5.27 20.40
C SER A 36 1.68 5.89 19.54
N VAL A 37 1.29 7.14 19.83
CA VAL A 37 0.23 7.84 19.12
C VAL A 37 0.62 8.17 17.68
N LEU A 38 -0.37 8.13 16.77
CA LEU A 38 -0.25 8.66 15.43
C LEU A 38 0.18 10.13 15.48
N SER A 39 1.07 10.52 14.56
CA SER A 39 1.50 11.90 14.48
C SER A 39 0.31 12.85 14.29
N ARG A 40 0.42 14.08 14.79
CA ARG A 40 -0.61 15.11 14.61
C ARG A 40 -1.04 15.26 13.15
N ALA A 41 -0.09 15.21 12.21
CA ALA A 41 -0.38 15.27 10.78
C ALA A 41 -1.24 14.09 10.28
N GLN A 42 -1.00 12.87 10.78
CA GLN A 42 -1.82 11.71 10.43
C GLN A 42 -3.23 11.82 10.99
N VAL A 43 -3.38 12.24 12.25
CA VAL A 43 -4.71 12.43 12.87
C VAL A 43 -5.54 13.44 12.08
N PHE A 44 -4.93 14.58 11.72
CA PHE A 44 -5.61 15.63 10.93
C PHE A 44 -5.96 15.14 9.51
N ARG A 45 -5.09 14.36 8.88
CA ARG A 45 -5.38 13.74 7.57
C ARG A 45 -6.60 12.82 7.64
N TRP A 46 -6.70 11.98 8.66
CA TRP A 46 -7.85 11.09 8.85
C TRP A 46 -9.12 11.87 9.15
N PHE A 47 -9.04 12.91 10.00
CA PHE A 47 -10.16 13.83 10.24
C PHE A 47 -10.68 14.45 8.95
N LYS A 48 -9.77 14.96 8.12
CA LYS A 48 -10.12 15.54 6.82
C LYS A 48 -10.80 14.49 5.93
N ALA A 49 -10.23 13.29 5.82
CA ALA A 49 -10.83 12.22 5.02
C ALA A 49 -12.24 11.84 5.49
N PHE A 50 -12.48 11.78 6.81
CA PHE A 50 -13.82 11.52 7.35
C PHE A 50 -14.78 12.68 7.08
N SER A 51 -14.32 13.93 7.12
CA SER A 51 -15.12 15.09 6.74
C SER A 51 -15.48 15.11 5.25
N GLU A 52 -14.65 14.51 4.41
CA GLU A 52 -14.88 14.34 2.97
C GLU A 52 -15.75 13.11 2.64
N GLY A 53 -16.27 12.41 3.66
CA GLY A 53 -17.21 11.29 3.50
C GLY A 53 -16.55 9.91 3.38
N ARG A 54 -15.24 9.77 3.63
CA ARG A 54 -14.60 8.45 3.66
C ARG A 54 -15.15 7.59 4.80
N GLU A 55 -15.54 6.35 4.52
CA GLU A 55 -15.98 5.41 5.56
C GLU A 55 -14.95 4.35 5.93
N ALA A 56 -14.03 4.04 5.02
CA ALA A 56 -13.00 3.02 5.20
C ALA A 56 -11.90 3.48 6.17
N ILE A 57 -11.60 2.63 7.17
CA ILE A 57 -10.55 2.83 8.18
C ILE A 57 -9.21 2.23 7.71
N GLU A 58 -9.30 1.22 6.85
CA GLU A 58 -8.15 0.61 6.21
C GLU A 58 -7.48 1.58 5.24
N ASP A 59 -6.18 1.41 5.05
CA ASP A 59 -5.49 2.10 3.97
C ASP A 59 -6.04 1.58 2.65
N GLU A 60 -6.25 2.48 1.69
CA GLU A 60 -6.51 2.05 0.34
C GLU A 60 -5.31 1.23 -0.15
N PRO A 61 -5.55 0.21 -1.01
CA PRO A 61 -4.45 -0.53 -1.61
C PRO A 61 -3.48 0.49 -2.18
N ARG A 62 -2.25 0.48 -1.66
CA ARG A 62 -1.24 1.43 -2.11
C ARG A 62 -1.08 1.23 -3.61
N SER A 63 -1.46 2.25 -4.36
CA SER A 63 -1.03 2.43 -5.74
C SER A 63 0.48 2.65 -5.73
N GLY A 64 1.24 1.56 -5.55
CA GLY A 64 2.63 1.54 -5.99
C GLY A 64 2.64 1.78 -7.49
N ARG A 65 3.79 2.21 -8.05
CA ARG A 65 3.94 2.36 -9.50
C ARG A 65 3.38 1.11 -10.17
N PRO A 66 2.27 1.21 -10.93
CA PRO A 66 1.85 0.10 -11.78
C PRO A 66 3.03 -0.07 -12.73
N SER A 67 3.80 -1.13 -12.55
CA SER A 67 4.67 -1.55 -13.63
C SER A 67 3.68 -1.97 -14.69
N THR A 68 3.52 -1.15 -15.74
CA THR A 68 2.71 -1.43 -16.93
C THR A 68 3.08 -2.77 -17.57
N ALA A 69 4.16 -3.39 -17.11
CA ALA A 69 4.65 -4.68 -17.53
C ALA A 69 4.25 -5.86 -16.62
N LYS A 70 3.58 -5.61 -15.48
CA LYS A 70 3.05 -6.60 -14.51
C LYS A 70 1.61 -7.00 -14.78
N THR A 71 1.34 -7.52 -15.97
CA THR A 71 0.16 -8.37 -16.17
C THR A 71 0.52 -9.79 -15.74
N ASP A 72 -0.42 -10.50 -15.10
CA ASP A 72 -0.22 -11.90 -14.69
C ASP A 72 0.16 -12.80 -15.88
N GLU A 73 -0.34 -12.45 -17.06
CA GLU A 73 0.00 -13.09 -18.33
C GLU A 73 1.50 -13.00 -18.66
N ASN A 74 2.13 -11.82 -18.50
CA ASN A 74 3.56 -11.66 -18.76
C ASN A 74 4.40 -12.46 -17.77
N VAL A 75 3.94 -12.58 -16.51
CA VAL A 75 4.62 -13.39 -15.49
C VAL A 75 4.60 -14.87 -15.86
N ILE A 76 3.47 -15.38 -16.34
CA ILE A 76 3.33 -16.77 -16.78
C ILE A 76 4.24 -17.03 -17.98
N ARG A 77 4.19 -16.16 -19.00
CA ARG A 77 5.01 -16.27 -20.21
C ARG A 77 6.52 -16.28 -19.92
N VAL A 78 7.01 -15.39 -19.04
CA VAL A 78 8.43 -15.38 -18.64
C VAL A 78 8.80 -16.67 -17.91
N ARG A 79 7.95 -17.14 -17.00
CA ARG A 79 8.19 -18.35 -16.20
C ARG A 79 8.25 -19.61 -17.07
N ASP A 80 7.32 -19.74 -18.01
CA ASP A 80 7.26 -20.89 -18.91
C ASP A 80 8.46 -20.91 -19.85
N LEU A 81 8.87 -19.75 -20.35
CA LEU A 81 10.04 -19.63 -21.21
C LEU A 81 11.33 -20.02 -20.49
N VAL A 82 11.55 -19.53 -19.26
CA VAL A 82 12.70 -19.91 -18.42
C VAL A 82 12.66 -21.39 -18.03
N ARG A 83 11.47 -21.96 -17.81
CA ARG A 83 11.31 -23.40 -17.53
C ARG A 83 11.64 -24.25 -18.74
N SER A 84 11.27 -23.79 -19.93
CA SER A 84 11.54 -24.49 -21.19
C SER A 84 13.02 -24.46 -21.56
N ASP A 85 13.70 -23.32 -21.38
CA ASP A 85 15.12 -23.19 -21.65
C ASP A 85 15.81 -22.28 -20.62
N ARG A 86 16.58 -22.90 -19.72
CA ARG A 86 17.35 -22.21 -18.68
C ARG A 86 18.58 -21.48 -19.21
N ARG A 87 18.94 -21.63 -20.49
CA ARG A 87 20.10 -20.95 -21.11
C ARG A 87 19.74 -19.58 -21.69
N LEU A 88 18.45 -19.22 -21.71
CA LEU A 88 18.00 -17.94 -22.22
C LEU A 88 18.46 -16.79 -21.32
N THR A 89 19.02 -15.75 -21.94
CA THR A 89 19.40 -14.52 -21.24
C THR A 89 18.19 -13.59 -21.08
N VAL A 90 18.25 -12.68 -20.10
CA VAL A 90 17.21 -11.66 -19.84
C VAL A 90 16.87 -10.86 -21.11
N ARG A 91 17.88 -10.55 -21.93
CA ARG A 91 17.70 -9.83 -23.20
C ARG A 91 16.88 -10.62 -24.21
N MET A 92 17.20 -11.91 -24.39
CA MET A 92 16.50 -12.79 -25.34
C MET A 92 15.03 -12.99 -24.92
N ILE A 93 14.78 -13.16 -23.63
CA ILE A 93 13.42 -13.27 -23.08
C ILE A 93 12.63 -11.98 -23.33
N GLY A 94 13.26 -10.82 -23.17
CA GLY A 94 12.65 -9.52 -23.46
C GLY A 94 12.30 -9.36 -24.94
N GLU A 95 13.22 -9.70 -25.84
CA GLU A 95 12.99 -9.66 -27.29
C GLU A 95 11.85 -10.60 -27.72
N GLN A 96 11.80 -11.81 -27.16
CA GLN A 96 10.78 -12.81 -27.52
C GLN A 96 9.38 -12.47 -27.00
N LEU A 97 9.28 -11.75 -25.88
CA LEU A 97 8.01 -11.38 -25.26
C LEU A 97 7.63 -9.91 -25.51
N GLY A 98 8.44 -9.15 -26.24
CA GLY A 98 8.25 -7.71 -26.43
C GLY A 98 8.33 -6.91 -25.11
N LEU A 99 9.06 -7.43 -24.12
CA LEU A 99 9.19 -6.85 -22.79
C LEU A 99 10.53 -6.12 -22.64
N THR A 100 10.52 -5.04 -21.86
CA THR A 100 11.77 -4.34 -21.55
C THR A 100 12.67 -5.20 -20.66
N HIS A 101 13.99 -5.05 -20.83
CA HIS A 101 14.98 -5.77 -20.03
C HIS A 101 14.73 -5.62 -18.51
N THR A 102 14.38 -4.41 -18.06
CA THR A 102 14.03 -4.11 -16.66
C THR A 102 12.83 -4.92 -16.17
N THR A 103 11.84 -5.14 -17.02
CA THR A 103 10.65 -5.93 -16.70
C THR A 103 11.01 -7.38 -16.46
N VAL A 104 11.77 -7.99 -17.38
CA VAL A 104 12.16 -9.40 -17.30
C VAL A 104 13.02 -9.66 -16.06
N LEU A 105 13.95 -8.74 -15.75
CA LEU A 105 14.83 -8.84 -14.59
C LEU A 105 14.06 -8.82 -13.25
N ILE A 106 12.99 -8.04 -13.15
CA ILE A 106 12.10 -8.02 -11.97
C ILE A 106 11.46 -9.40 -11.73
N TYR A 107 11.22 -10.20 -12.77
CA TYR A 107 10.59 -11.51 -12.65
C TYR A 107 11.57 -12.66 -12.39
N ILE A 108 12.80 -12.56 -12.90
CA ILE A 108 13.81 -13.62 -12.71
C ILE A 108 14.50 -13.50 -11.35
N CYS A 109 14.69 -12.28 -10.82
CA CYS A 109 15.38 -12.05 -9.54
C CYS A 109 14.48 -12.14 -8.29
N ARG A 110 13.26 -12.70 -8.40
CA ARG A 110 12.30 -12.81 -7.30
C ARG A 110 11.94 -14.27 -7.07
#